data_AF-A0ABC9A696-F1
#
_entry.id   AF-A0ABC9A696-F1
#
_cell.length_a   1.000
_cell.length_b   1.000
_cell.length_c   1.000
_cell.angle_alpha   90.00
_cell.angle_beta   90.00
_cell.angle_gamma   90.00
#
_symmetry.space_group_name_H-M   'P 1'
#
loop_
_entity.id
_entity.type
_entity.pdbx_description
1 polymer ?
#
loop_
_entity_poly.entity_id
_entity_poly.type
_entity_poly.pdbx_seq_one_letter_code
_entity_poly.pdbx_strand_id
1 'polypeptide(L)'
;MLVRSNSRRFMPSQADEEIHQLSYLQKHMANILTLLADSVEGEGDDSLVLTMETFEHLGFLVQFSEGTSLSQAATFFANSDPDMPAAPVPAAQVLDWMSQDIASALEYSAERSAAKESNQQTMSDLDVTMAEANASHPRNSTPSSNPAYYRNVTFVEGFSKTSVVKHASDIKGNSIKVLNCHDSVIYILAPLKYATVYGCSDATVVLGAVGKVVKVEHCERVHIIAAAKRICIANCRECIFYLGVNHQPLVLGDNHKLQVAPFNTCYPQLRDHLMQVGVDPGVNKWDQPFVLGVVDPHDSLSHPAGVSDVKAESATCLDPDLFNNFLIPSWFGDERQEPTCNPFPLPEIYGACQNKKRSALEDIQKTIRELQLDENRKRELATALHAQFKDWLYASGNIRQLYCLQGD
;
A
#
# COMPACT_ATOMS: atom_id res chain seq x y z
N MET A 1 -9.48 -30.02 27.96
CA MET A 1 -9.51 -29.03 29.06
C MET A 1 -8.89 -27.74 28.53
N LEU A 2 -9.65 -26.65 28.49
CA LEU A 2 -9.18 -25.34 28.05
C LEU A 2 -8.14 -24.80 29.04
N VAL A 3 -7.01 -24.28 28.55
CA VAL A 3 -6.34 -23.10 29.13
C VAL A 3 -5.69 -22.28 28.00
N ARG A 4 -6.12 -21.02 27.89
CA ARG A 4 -5.59 -19.97 27.00
C ARG A 4 -4.15 -19.62 27.39
N SER A 5 -3.32 -19.21 26.43
CA SER A 5 -2.23 -18.25 26.71
C SER A 5 -1.87 -17.41 25.48
N ASN A 6 -1.85 -16.11 25.73
CA ASN A 6 -1.62 -15.00 24.81
C ASN A 6 -0.18 -14.95 24.29
N SER A 7 0.02 -14.73 22.99
CA SER A 7 1.29 -14.24 22.46
C SER A 7 1.10 -12.86 21.83
N ARG A 8 1.70 -11.85 22.48
CA ARG A 8 1.75 -10.44 22.07
C ARG A 8 2.51 -10.32 20.74
N ARG A 9 2.05 -9.41 19.88
CA ARG A 9 2.72 -9.00 18.63
C ARG A 9 4.06 -8.34 18.98
N PHE A 10 5.16 -8.76 18.38
CA PHE A 10 6.42 -8.01 18.44
C PHE A 10 6.35 -6.90 17.39
N MET A 11 6.47 -5.66 17.86
CA MET A 11 6.71 -4.47 17.05
C MET A 11 8.18 -4.50 16.59
N PRO A 12 8.50 -4.02 15.37
CA PRO A 12 9.88 -3.80 14.96
C PRO A 12 10.57 -2.90 15.99
N SER A 13 11.82 -3.21 16.34
CA SER A 13 12.58 -2.37 17.26
C SER A 13 13.13 -1.16 16.53
N GLN A 14 13.38 -0.07 17.24
CA GLN A 14 13.97 1.15 16.68
C GLN A 14 15.28 0.88 15.92
N ALA A 15 16.09 -0.07 16.38
CA ALA A 15 17.32 -0.47 15.69
C ALA A 15 17.05 -1.21 14.36
N ASP A 16 15.97 -1.99 14.27
CA ASP A 16 15.59 -2.67 13.02
C ASP A 16 15.10 -1.67 11.97
N GLU A 17 14.42 -0.61 12.42
CA GLU A 17 13.97 0.50 11.56
C GLU A 17 15.17 1.33 11.07
N GLU A 18 16.13 1.64 11.94
CA GLU A 18 17.37 2.36 11.58
C GLU A 18 18.22 1.59 10.55
N ILE A 19 18.41 0.28 10.72
CA ILE A 19 19.13 -0.56 9.76
C ILE A 19 18.40 -0.59 8.41
N HIS A 20 17.07 -0.66 8.43
CA HIS A 20 16.27 -0.66 7.21
C HIS A 20 16.38 0.67 6.45
N GLN A 21 16.35 1.80 7.17
CA GLN A 21 16.53 3.14 6.61
C GLN A 21 17.92 3.32 6.01
N LEU A 22 18.99 2.93 6.72
CA LEU A 22 20.36 3.01 6.21
C LEU A 22 20.58 2.12 4.98
N SER A 23 19.98 0.93 4.94
CA SER A 23 20.05 0.04 3.78
C SER A 23 19.31 0.61 2.56
N TYR A 24 18.17 1.28 2.79
CA TYR A 24 17.45 2.00 1.74
C TYR A 24 18.31 3.14 1.17
N LEU A 25 18.90 3.96 2.03
CA LEU A 25 19.76 5.08 1.62
C LEU A 25 20.97 4.59 0.85
N GLN A 26 21.66 3.54 1.31
CA GLN A 26 22.80 2.96 0.60
C GLN A 26 22.47 2.57 -0.84
N LYS A 27 21.27 2.03 -1.09
CA LYS A 27 20.83 1.59 -2.42
C LYS A 27 20.41 2.74 -3.33
N HIS A 28 19.91 3.84 -2.76
CA HIS A 28 19.26 4.92 -3.50
C HIS A 28 20.02 6.25 -3.47
N MET A 29 21.17 6.31 -2.78
CA MET A 29 21.95 7.54 -2.60
C MET A 29 22.35 8.20 -3.93
N ALA A 30 22.79 7.42 -4.92
CA ALA A 30 23.16 7.94 -6.24
C ALA A 30 21.99 8.69 -6.89
N ASN A 31 20.79 8.11 -6.87
CA ASN A 31 19.59 8.73 -7.44
C ASN A 31 19.20 10.00 -6.68
N ILE A 32 19.34 9.99 -5.35
CA ILE A 32 19.04 11.14 -4.49
C ILE A 32 19.99 12.29 -4.82
N LEU A 33 21.29 12.02 -5.01
CA LEU A 33 22.26 13.04 -5.40
C LEU A 33 22.01 13.58 -6.81
N THR A 34 21.61 12.74 -7.76
CA THR A 34 21.24 13.20 -9.11
C THR A 34 20.05 14.17 -9.07
N LEU A 35 19.13 14.02 -8.12
CA LEU A 35 17.98 14.93 -7.96
C LEU A 35 18.35 16.26 -7.28
N LEU A 36 19.43 16.29 -6.51
CA LEU A 36 19.87 17.44 -5.71
C LEU A 36 21.05 18.21 -6.33
N ALA A 37 21.77 17.59 -7.27
CA ALA A 37 22.92 18.18 -7.92
C ALA A 37 22.51 19.08 -9.09
N ASP A 38 23.20 20.21 -9.22
CA ASP A 38 23.08 21.12 -10.34
C ASP A 38 24.02 20.69 -11.47
N SER A 39 23.57 20.78 -12.71
CA SER A 39 24.40 20.52 -13.89
C SER A 39 25.21 21.75 -14.27
N VAL A 40 26.54 21.64 -14.31
CA VAL A 40 27.44 22.67 -14.85
C VAL A 40 27.58 22.50 -16.37
N GLU A 41 27.70 23.58 -17.15
CA GLU A 41 27.89 23.50 -18.61
C GLU A 41 29.15 22.69 -18.99
N GLY A 42 28.95 21.42 -19.32
CA GLY A 42 29.94 20.47 -19.82
C GLY A 42 29.26 19.11 -20.11
N GLU A 43 29.47 18.55 -21.30
CA GLU A 43 28.83 17.28 -21.69
C GLU A 43 29.40 16.09 -20.88
N GLY A 44 28.63 15.60 -19.88
CA GLY A 44 28.92 14.34 -19.18
C GLY A 44 28.28 14.23 -17.79
N ASP A 45 28.12 13.00 -17.29
CA ASP A 45 27.63 12.68 -15.91
C ASP A 45 28.57 13.21 -14.81
N ASP A 46 29.79 13.61 -15.19
CA ASP A 46 30.81 14.26 -14.35
C ASP A 46 30.56 15.77 -14.12
N SER A 47 29.47 16.32 -14.68
CA SER A 47 29.11 17.75 -14.57
C SER A 47 28.20 18.08 -13.39
N LEU A 48 27.75 17.07 -12.62
CA LEU A 48 26.86 17.24 -11.49
C LEU A 48 27.63 17.72 -10.26
N VAL A 49 27.24 18.86 -9.70
CA VAL A 49 27.85 19.44 -8.51
C VAL A 49 26.79 19.79 -7.46
N LEU A 50 27.14 19.72 -6.19
CA LEU A 50 26.30 20.15 -5.08
C LEU A 50 26.83 21.46 -4.50
N THR A 51 25.91 22.39 -4.23
CA THR A 51 26.19 23.58 -3.45
C THR A 51 26.06 23.27 -1.96
N MET A 52 26.58 24.15 -1.10
CA MET A 52 26.44 24.00 0.36
C MET A 52 24.96 23.91 0.77
N GLU A 53 24.09 24.67 0.11
CA GLU A 53 22.65 24.67 0.37
C GLU A 53 22.01 23.33 -0.01
N THR A 54 22.25 22.80 -1.22
CA THR A 54 21.70 21.50 -1.61
C THR A 54 22.28 20.34 -0.84
N PHE A 55 23.54 20.45 -0.37
CA PHE A 55 24.15 19.49 0.52
C PHE A 55 23.46 19.43 1.89
N GLU A 56 23.14 20.56 2.53
CA GLU A 56 22.43 20.58 3.83
C GLU A 56 21.06 19.89 3.78
N HIS A 57 20.40 19.86 2.62
CA HIS A 57 19.14 19.13 2.46
C HIS A 57 19.29 17.60 2.68
N LEU A 58 20.50 17.05 2.51
CA LEU A 58 20.78 15.65 2.82
C LEU A 58 20.75 15.38 4.33
N GLY A 59 20.87 16.42 5.17
CA GLY A 59 20.70 16.33 6.62
C GLY A 59 19.28 15.93 7.05
N PHE A 60 18.27 16.07 6.18
CA PHE A 60 16.92 15.54 6.43
C PHE A 60 16.84 14.01 6.28
N LEU A 61 17.77 13.41 5.53
CA LEU A 61 17.79 11.97 5.24
C LEU A 61 18.73 11.20 6.15
N VAL A 62 19.81 11.84 6.60
CA VAL A 62 20.82 11.21 7.46
C VAL A 62 21.05 12.10 8.67
N GLN A 63 20.64 11.62 9.85
CA GLN A 63 20.92 12.31 11.09
C GLN A 63 22.33 11.94 11.57
N PHE A 64 23.29 12.83 11.35
CA PHE A 64 24.59 12.76 11.98
C PHE A 64 24.46 13.21 13.44
N SER A 65 25.32 12.69 14.33
CA SER A 65 25.32 12.87 15.79
C SER A 65 24.69 14.17 16.30
N GLU A 66 23.88 14.07 17.36
CA GLU A 66 23.07 15.16 17.93
C GLU A 66 23.79 16.53 17.94
N GLY A 67 23.42 17.40 16.99
CA GLY A 67 23.70 18.85 17.04
C GLY A 67 24.77 19.40 16.10
N THR A 68 25.45 18.60 15.27
CA THR A 68 26.40 19.09 14.24
C THR A 68 25.72 19.21 12.87
N SER A 69 25.86 20.35 12.19
CA SER A 69 25.35 20.51 10.81
C SER A 69 26.14 19.64 9.84
N LEU A 70 25.50 19.19 8.75
CA LEU A 70 26.11 18.26 7.80
C LEU A 70 27.38 18.86 7.16
N SER A 71 27.35 20.17 6.87
CA SER A 71 28.50 20.94 6.39
C SER A 71 29.70 20.99 7.34
N GLN A 72 29.50 20.76 8.64
CA GLN A 72 30.58 20.70 9.63
C GLN A 72 31.14 19.27 9.78
N ALA A 73 30.30 18.26 9.55
CA ALA A 73 30.70 16.86 9.54
C ALA A 73 31.54 16.51 8.29
N ALA A 74 31.21 17.11 7.15
CA ALA A 74 31.94 16.94 5.91
C ALA A 74 33.04 18.01 5.74
N THR A 75 34.25 17.60 5.39
CA THR A 75 35.38 18.54 5.19
C THR A 75 35.24 19.38 3.91
N PHE A 76 34.27 19.07 3.05
CA PHE A 76 34.09 19.71 1.74
C PHE A 76 33.76 21.20 1.81
N PHE A 77 33.05 21.63 2.86
CA PHE A 77 32.57 23.01 3.03
C PHE A 77 33.14 23.70 4.29
N ALA A 78 34.12 23.08 4.95
CA ALA A 78 34.63 23.48 6.27
C ALA A 78 35.34 24.86 6.32
N ASN A 79 35.65 25.47 5.16
CA ASN A 79 36.34 26.76 5.05
C ASN A 79 35.48 27.87 4.43
N SER A 80 34.15 27.72 4.43
CA SER A 80 33.23 28.72 3.87
C SER A 80 33.22 29.99 4.74
N ASP A 81 33.62 31.13 4.19
CA ASP A 81 33.54 32.45 4.84
C ASP A 81 32.21 33.11 4.46
N PRO A 82 31.49 33.81 5.37
CA PRO A 82 30.29 34.59 5.02
C PRO A 82 30.49 35.58 3.85
N ASP A 83 31.71 36.05 3.57
CA ASP A 83 32.01 36.93 2.43
C ASP A 83 32.45 36.18 1.14
N MET A 84 32.65 34.86 1.20
CA MET A 84 33.06 34.05 0.03
C MET A 84 32.43 32.65 0.07
N PRO A 85 31.37 32.39 -0.74
CA PRO A 85 30.68 31.10 -0.74
C PRO A 85 31.61 29.97 -1.22
N ALA A 86 31.51 28.80 -0.58
CA ALA A 86 32.32 27.66 -0.97
C ALA A 86 32.01 27.18 -2.39
N ALA A 87 33.07 26.74 -3.07
CA ALA A 87 32.96 26.19 -4.41
C ALA A 87 32.05 24.95 -4.40
N PRO A 88 31.24 24.75 -5.46
CA PRO A 88 30.38 23.59 -5.56
C PRO A 88 31.23 22.32 -5.70
N VAL A 89 30.77 21.24 -5.07
CA VAL A 89 31.53 19.99 -4.90
C VAL A 89 30.98 18.93 -5.85
N PRO A 90 31.82 18.16 -6.56
CA PRO A 90 31.35 17.13 -7.47
C PRO A 90 30.47 16.08 -6.78
N ALA A 91 29.34 15.74 -7.40
CA ALA A 91 28.37 14.78 -6.84
C ALA A 91 28.97 13.39 -6.61
N ALA A 92 29.94 12.98 -7.43
CA ALA A 92 30.68 11.74 -7.24
C ALA A 92 31.47 11.71 -5.93
N GLN A 93 32.10 12.83 -5.54
CA GLN A 93 32.85 12.92 -4.27
C GLN A 93 31.91 12.87 -3.06
N VAL A 94 30.72 13.49 -3.18
CA VAL A 94 29.68 13.42 -2.15
C VAL A 94 29.11 12.00 -2.03
N LEU A 95 28.89 11.32 -3.16
CA LEU A 95 28.39 9.94 -3.20
C LEU A 95 29.35 8.98 -2.51
N ASP A 96 30.65 9.07 -2.80
CA ASP A 96 31.66 8.21 -2.19
C ASP A 96 31.73 8.42 -0.67
N TRP A 97 31.73 9.67 -0.23
CA TRP A 97 31.76 10.00 1.20
C TRP A 97 30.52 9.51 1.94
N MET A 98 29.31 9.78 1.43
CA MET A 98 28.08 9.31 2.06
C MET A 98 27.96 7.79 2.03
N SER A 99 28.42 7.13 0.97
CA SER A 99 28.42 5.68 0.89
C SER A 99 29.33 5.05 1.95
N GLN A 100 30.48 5.67 2.21
CA GLN A 100 31.42 5.23 3.25
C GLN A 100 30.86 5.46 4.67
N ASP A 101 30.19 6.58 4.91
CA ASP A 101 29.56 6.88 6.19
C ASP A 101 28.36 5.96 6.47
N ILE A 102 27.50 5.72 5.48
CA ILE A 102 26.37 4.79 5.60
C ILE A 102 26.89 3.36 5.83
N ALA A 103 27.94 2.93 5.13
CA ALA A 103 28.57 1.63 5.36
C ALA A 103 29.14 1.50 6.79
N SER A 104 29.84 2.54 7.27
CA SER A 104 30.38 2.57 8.64
C SER A 104 29.29 2.56 9.70
N ALA A 105 28.18 3.27 9.48
CA ALA A 105 27.02 3.27 10.37
C ALA A 105 26.30 1.91 10.39
N LEU A 106 26.19 1.25 9.23
CA LEU A 106 25.66 -0.11 9.12
C LEU A 106 26.54 -1.12 9.87
N GLU A 107 27.87 -1.04 9.75
CA GLU A 107 28.80 -1.89 10.50
C GLU A 107 28.71 -1.65 12.01
N TYR A 108 28.68 -0.38 12.45
CA TYR A 108 28.51 -0.03 13.87
C TYR A 108 27.18 -0.54 14.44
N SER A 109 26.09 -0.44 13.67
CA SER A 109 24.77 -0.95 14.08
C SER A 109 24.75 -2.49 14.17
N ALA A 110 25.50 -3.18 13.29
CA ALA A 110 25.65 -4.63 13.30
C ALA A 110 26.51 -5.10 14.49
N GLU A 111 27.60 -4.40 14.82
CA GLU A 111 28.46 -4.70 15.97
C GLU A 111 27.73 -4.49 17.31
N ARG A 112 26.90 -3.45 17.43
CA ARG A 112 26.05 -3.21 18.61
C ARG A 112 24.97 -4.28 18.80
N SER A 113 24.59 -4.93 17.71
CA SER A 113 23.67 -6.08 17.69
C SER A 113 24.38 -7.38 18.08
N ALA A 114 25.62 -7.59 17.63
CA ALA A 114 26.45 -8.77 17.90
C ALA A 114 27.12 -8.78 19.30
N ALA A 115 27.49 -7.62 19.84
CA ALA A 115 28.05 -7.49 21.20
C ALA A 115 27.06 -7.91 22.30
N LYS A 116 25.75 -7.91 21.99
CA LYS A 116 24.71 -8.48 22.86
C LYS A 116 24.64 -10.01 22.82
N GLU A 117 25.19 -10.67 21.81
CA GLU A 117 25.26 -12.14 21.69
C GLU A 117 26.51 -12.74 22.34
N SER A 118 27.66 -12.04 22.32
CA SER A 118 28.94 -12.58 22.84
C SER A 118 28.96 -12.74 24.38
N ASN A 119 28.25 -11.89 25.13
CA ASN A 119 28.25 -11.92 26.60
C ASN A 119 27.39 -13.05 27.22
N GLN A 120 26.82 -13.96 26.42
CA GLN A 120 26.01 -15.09 26.90
C GLN A 120 26.71 -16.45 26.79
N GLN A 121 27.94 -16.53 26.27
CA GLN A 121 28.61 -17.81 25.99
C GLN A 121 29.57 -18.33 27.08
N THR A 122 29.75 -17.64 28.22
CA THR A 122 30.81 -18.02 29.19
C THR A 122 30.35 -18.67 30.51
N MET A 123 29.06 -18.96 30.72
CA MET A 123 28.64 -19.71 31.93
C MET A 123 27.49 -20.68 31.64
N SER A 124 27.82 -21.89 31.22
CA SER A 124 26.94 -23.04 31.42
C SER A 124 27.76 -24.33 31.42
N ASP A 125 28.40 -24.61 32.56
CA ASP A 125 28.74 -25.97 32.96
C ASP A 125 28.86 -26.01 34.50
N LEU A 126 27.73 -26.17 35.19
CA LEU A 126 27.66 -26.97 36.42
C LEU A 126 26.21 -27.29 36.77
N ASP A 127 26.02 -28.56 37.09
CA ASP A 127 24.77 -29.28 37.28
C ASP A 127 24.21 -29.12 38.72
N VAL A 128 22.98 -29.59 38.94
CA VAL A 128 22.39 -30.07 40.23
C VAL A 128 21.48 -29.17 41.12
N THR A 129 20.20 -29.59 41.16
CA THR A 129 19.18 -29.64 42.27
C THR A 129 18.27 -28.48 42.70
N MET A 130 17.05 -28.92 43.03
CA MET A 130 15.83 -28.26 43.52
C MET A 130 15.96 -27.62 44.92
N ALA A 131 15.36 -26.42 45.12
CA ALA A 131 14.58 -26.02 46.31
C ALA A 131 14.05 -24.56 46.16
N GLU A 132 13.07 -24.23 46.99
CA GLU A 132 12.08 -23.14 46.90
C GLU A 132 12.54 -21.68 47.04
N ALA A 133 11.61 -20.78 46.66
CA ALA A 133 11.25 -19.48 47.26
C ALA A 133 11.81 -18.16 46.67
N ASN A 134 10.84 -17.31 46.27
CA ASN A 134 10.79 -15.84 46.23
C ASN A 134 11.94 -15.02 45.60
N ALA A 135 11.65 -14.35 44.48
CA ALA A 135 11.49 -12.88 44.38
C ALA A 135 11.68 -12.36 42.94
N SER A 136 10.80 -11.42 42.55
CA SER A 136 11.00 -10.30 41.59
C SER A 136 11.51 -10.53 40.15
N HIS A 137 10.64 -10.10 39.21
CA HIS A 137 10.91 -9.53 37.88
C HIS A 137 11.36 -10.43 36.69
N PRO A 138 10.98 -10.04 35.46
CA PRO A 138 10.68 -10.97 34.36
C PRO A 138 11.85 -11.14 33.38
N ARG A 139 12.11 -12.38 32.93
CA ARG A 139 12.90 -12.70 31.73
C ARG A 139 12.03 -13.62 30.86
N ASN A 140 11.61 -13.20 29.68
CA ASN A 140 12.33 -13.36 28.40
C ASN A 140 12.88 -14.78 28.21
N SER A 141 12.10 -15.60 27.50
CA SER A 141 12.59 -16.72 26.71
C SER A 141 12.01 -16.61 25.29
N THR A 142 12.91 -16.38 24.36
CA THR A 142 12.75 -16.37 22.90
C THR A 142 12.51 -17.79 22.37
N PRO A 143 11.61 -18.00 21.40
CA PRO A 143 11.61 -19.21 20.59
C PRO A 143 12.57 -19.03 19.39
N SER A 144 13.46 -20.01 19.22
CA SER A 144 14.31 -20.27 18.06
C SER A 144 13.71 -19.78 16.72
N SER A 145 14.38 -18.82 16.09
CA SER A 145 14.03 -18.25 14.79
C SER A 145 14.78 -18.96 13.66
N ASN A 146 14.05 -19.78 12.92
CA ASN A 146 14.52 -20.33 11.64
C ASN A 146 14.47 -19.22 10.54
N PRO A 147 15.49 -19.04 9.68
CA PRO A 147 15.57 -17.95 8.69
C PRO A 147 14.57 -18.04 7.50
N ALA A 148 13.61 -18.96 7.54
CA ALA A 148 12.74 -19.28 6.41
C ALA A 148 11.48 -18.38 6.28
N TYR A 149 11.21 -17.49 7.24
CA TYR A 149 9.92 -16.77 7.31
C TYR A 149 9.83 -15.52 6.42
N TYR A 150 10.95 -14.86 6.09
CA TYR A 150 10.95 -13.70 5.18
C TYR A 150 10.82 -14.06 3.69
N ARG A 151 10.92 -15.34 3.31
CA ARG A 151 10.79 -15.81 1.92
C ARG A 151 9.35 -15.89 1.37
N ASN A 152 8.34 -15.43 2.12
CA ASN A 152 6.92 -15.74 1.84
C ASN A 152 6.01 -14.52 1.56
N VAL A 153 6.60 -13.37 1.18
CA VAL A 153 5.86 -12.15 0.84
C VAL A 153 6.23 -11.72 -0.58
N THR A 154 5.21 -11.49 -1.41
CA THR A 154 5.37 -10.90 -2.75
C THR A 154 5.11 -9.40 -2.70
N PHE A 155 5.89 -8.62 -3.42
CA PHE A 155 5.79 -7.16 -3.46
C PHE A 155 5.33 -6.70 -4.85
N VAL A 156 4.41 -5.74 -4.86
CA VAL A 156 3.94 -5.01 -6.04
C VAL A 156 4.12 -3.54 -5.69
N GLU A 157 5.22 -2.94 -6.13
CA GLU A 157 5.65 -1.63 -5.66
C GLU A 157 6.02 -0.69 -6.79
N GLY A 158 5.70 0.59 -6.63
CA GLY A 158 6.21 1.66 -7.51
C GLY A 158 5.55 1.71 -8.89
N PHE A 159 4.40 1.05 -9.08
CA PHE A 159 3.70 1.09 -10.35
C PHE A 159 3.01 2.44 -10.53
N SER A 160 3.29 3.10 -11.65
CA SER A 160 2.71 4.39 -12.01
C SER A 160 2.13 4.33 -13.41
N LYS A 161 0.91 4.86 -13.59
CA LYS A 161 0.22 4.97 -14.90
C LYS A 161 0.11 3.64 -15.67
N THR A 162 0.13 2.51 -14.97
CA THR A 162 0.17 1.17 -15.56
C THR A 162 -0.85 0.25 -14.90
N SER A 163 -1.09 -0.89 -15.53
CA SER A 163 -2.01 -1.89 -15.01
C SER A 163 -1.29 -3.22 -14.85
N VAL A 164 -1.41 -3.84 -13.68
CA VAL A 164 -0.62 -5.02 -13.28
C VAL A 164 -1.54 -6.15 -12.87
N VAL A 165 -1.25 -7.36 -13.33
CA VAL A 165 -1.96 -8.57 -12.90
C VAL A 165 -0.98 -9.55 -12.25
N LYS A 166 -1.40 -10.14 -11.13
CA LYS A 166 -0.72 -11.23 -10.44
C LYS A 166 -1.69 -12.37 -10.17
N HIS A 167 -1.41 -13.52 -10.74
CA HIS A 167 -2.13 -14.77 -10.48
C HIS A 167 -1.50 -15.54 -9.32
N ALA A 168 -2.17 -16.60 -8.87
CA ALA A 168 -1.67 -17.47 -7.81
C ALA A 168 -0.26 -18.04 -8.09
N SER A 169 0.08 -18.28 -9.36
CA SER A 169 1.42 -18.71 -9.80
C SER A 169 2.52 -17.69 -9.56
N ASP A 170 2.18 -16.40 -9.55
CA ASP A 170 3.14 -15.31 -9.51
C ASP A 170 3.50 -14.91 -8.07
N ILE A 171 2.78 -15.46 -7.09
CA ILE A 171 2.90 -15.09 -5.68
C ILE A 171 3.73 -16.14 -4.95
N LYS A 172 4.90 -15.72 -4.49
CA LYS A 172 5.75 -16.51 -3.60
C LYS A 172 5.20 -16.42 -2.18
N GLY A 173 4.70 -17.54 -1.67
CA GLY A 173 4.14 -17.65 -0.33
C GLY A 173 2.64 -17.39 -0.28
N ASN A 174 2.17 -16.75 0.78
CA ASN A 174 0.72 -16.51 1.01
C ASN A 174 0.42 -15.06 1.38
N SER A 175 1.37 -14.15 1.21
CA SER A 175 1.19 -12.75 1.60
C SER A 175 1.63 -11.83 0.49
N ILE A 176 0.92 -10.71 0.34
CA ILE A 176 1.27 -9.69 -0.65
C ILE A 176 1.31 -8.30 -0.02
N LYS A 177 2.21 -7.46 -0.51
CA LYS A 177 2.28 -6.03 -0.21
C LYS A 177 2.21 -5.23 -1.51
N VAL A 178 1.19 -4.40 -1.64
CA VAL A 178 1.04 -3.40 -2.71
C VAL A 178 1.45 -2.05 -2.14
N LEU A 179 2.54 -1.47 -2.64
CA LEU A 179 3.19 -0.31 -2.02
C LEU A 179 3.36 0.81 -3.05
N ASN A 180 3.11 2.07 -2.67
CA ASN A 180 3.54 3.25 -3.43
C ASN A 180 3.14 3.19 -4.92
N CYS A 181 1.91 2.76 -5.20
CA CYS A 181 1.39 2.66 -6.55
C CYS A 181 0.43 3.82 -6.84
N HIS A 182 0.64 4.49 -7.96
CA HIS A 182 -0.05 5.73 -8.29
C HIS A 182 -0.69 5.62 -9.66
N ASP A 183 -1.86 6.21 -9.87
CA ASP A 183 -2.48 6.28 -11.19
C ASP A 183 -2.63 4.92 -11.90
N SER A 184 -2.85 3.83 -11.16
CA SER A 184 -2.66 2.45 -11.66
C SER A 184 -3.83 1.53 -11.33
N VAL A 185 -3.97 0.43 -12.08
CA VAL A 185 -4.97 -0.62 -11.79
C VAL A 185 -4.26 -1.94 -11.50
N ILE A 186 -4.46 -2.46 -10.29
CA ILE A 186 -3.68 -3.59 -9.77
C ILE A 186 -4.63 -4.74 -9.47
N TYR A 187 -4.44 -5.86 -10.14
CA TYR A 187 -5.24 -7.07 -10.00
C TYR A 187 -4.41 -8.18 -9.35
N ILE A 188 -4.77 -8.55 -8.12
CA ILE A 188 -4.16 -9.67 -7.41
C ILE A 188 -5.17 -10.81 -7.34
N LEU A 189 -5.19 -11.67 -8.34
CA LEU A 189 -6.19 -12.73 -8.52
C LEU A 189 -5.71 -14.05 -7.93
N ALA A 190 -5.54 -14.08 -6.61
CA ALA A 190 -4.94 -15.22 -5.90
C ALA A 190 -5.54 -15.44 -4.50
N PRO A 191 -5.45 -16.67 -3.95
CA PRO A 191 -5.76 -16.95 -2.56
C PRO A 191 -4.59 -16.51 -1.67
N LEU A 192 -4.89 -15.67 -0.68
CA LEU A 192 -3.89 -15.06 0.21
C LEU A 192 -4.25 -15.32 1.68
N LYS A 193 -3.24 -15.35 2.55
CA LYS A 193 -3.42 -15.24 4.00
C LYS A 193 -3.47 -13.79 4.44
N TYR A 194 -2.58 -12.95 3.91
CA TYR A 194 -2.47 -11.54 4.28
C TYR A 194 -2.27 -10.67 3.04
N ALA A 195 -2.88 -9.50 3.02
CA ALA A 195 -2.62 -8.48 2.01
C ALA A 195 -2.44 -7.13 2.69
N THR A 196 -1.45 -6.35 2.24
CA THR A 196 -1.24 -4.97 2.68
C THR A 196 -1.27 -4.07 1.45
N VAL A 197 -2.01 -2.97 1.52
CA VAL A 197 -1.99 -1.89 0.53
C VAL A 197 -1.53 -0.63 1.28
N TYR A 198 -0.45 -0.02 0.83
CA TYR A 198 0.18 1.10 1.52
C TYR A 198 0.59 2.19 0.53
N GLY A 199 0.34 3.46 0.87
CA GLY A 199 0.91 4.59 0.14
C GLY A 199 0.43 4.71 -1.31
N CYS A 200 -0.74 4.13 -1.65
CA CYS A 200 -1.24 4.16 -3.03
C CYS A 200 -2.14 5.38 -3.27
N SER A 201 -2.11 5.96 -4.46
CA SER A 201 -2.97 7.11 -4.81
C SER A 201 -3.59 6.99 -6.20
N ASP A 202 -4.82 7.51 -6.38
CA ASP A 202 -5.50 7.55 -7.70
C ASP A 202 -5.53 6.18 -8.41
N ALA A 203 -5.69 5.11 -7.61
CA ALA A 203 -5.50 3.74 -8.05
C ALA A 203 -6.75 2.88 -7.79
N THR A 204 -6.87 1.78 -8.52
CA THR A 204 -7.84 0.72 -8.23
C THR A 204 -7.10 -0.56 -7.91
N VAL A 205 -7.32 -1.11 -6.71
CA VAL A 205 -6.66 -2.34 -6.25
C VAL A 205 -7.71 -3.43 -6.02
N VAL A 206 -7.65 -4.47 -6.84
CA VAL A 206 -8.48 -5.66 -6.74
C VAL A 206 -7.68 -6.76 -6.03
N LEU A 207 -8.18 -7.20 -4.88
CA LEU A 207 -7.60 -8.30 -4.11
C LEU A 207 -8.49 -9.53 -4.22
N GLY A 208 -7.87 -10.67 -4.49
CA GLY A 208 -8.47 -11.99 -4.39
C GLY A 208 -8.84 -12.36 -2.96
N ALA A 209 -9.15 -13.63 -2.72
CA ALA A 209 -9.64 -14.05 -1.41
C ALA A 209 -8.53 -14.00 -0.34
N VAL A 210 -8.76 -13.27 0.76
CA VAL A 210 -7.79 -13.11 1.86
C VAL A 210 -8.28 -13.75 3.16
N GLY A 211 -7.69 -14.88 3.53
CA GLY A 211 -8.15 -15.73 4.63
C GLY A 211 -7.92 -15.21 6.04
N LYS A 212 -7.12 -14.15 6.24
CA LYS A 212 -6.90 -13.58 7.58
C LYS A 212 -7.20 -12.09 7.61
N VAL A 213 -6.31 -11.25 7.10
CA VAL A 213 -6.42 -9.79 7.25
C VAL A 213 -5.96 -9.07 5.98
N VAL A 214 -6.76 -8.11 5.55
CA VAL A 214 -6.36 -7.04 4.62
C VAL A 214 -6.05 -5.79 5.44
N LYS A 215 -4.90 -5.16 5.20
CA LYS A 215 -4.51 -3.90 5.83
C LYS A 215 -4.38 -2.83 4.75
N VAL A 216 -5.07 -1.70 4.89
CA VAL A 216 -4.99 -0.57 3.96
C VAL A 216 -4.58 0.66 4.74
N GLU A 217 -3.47 1.29 4.35
CA GLU A 217 -2.89 2.42 5.08
C GLU A 217 -2.36 3.51 4.15
N HIS A 218 -2.50 4.77 4.55
CA HIS A 218 -1.90 5.92 3.84
C HIS A 218 -2.28 5.95 2.35
N CYS A 219 -3.55 5.63 2.03
CA CYS A 219 -4.05 5.62 0.65
C CYS A 219 -4.98 6.82 0.40
N GLU A 220 -4.90 7.40 -0.80
CA GLU A 220 -5.69 8.58 -1.19
C GLU A 220 -6.39 8.38 -2.54
N ARG A 221 -7.71 8.63 -2.62
CA ARG A 221 -8.51 8.44 -3.84
C ARG A 221 -8.32 7.04 -4.46
N VAL A 222 -8.29 6.01 -3.61
CA VAL A 222 -8.11 4.61 -4.03
C VAL A 222 -9.42 3.83 -3.93
N HIS A 223 -9.73 3.06 -4.98
CA HIS A 223 -10.79 2.05 -4.95
C HIS A 223 -10.21 0.70 -4.54
N ILE A 224 -10.59 0.21 -3.37
CA ILE A 224 -10.18 -1.11 -2.86
C ILE A 224 -11.32 -2.09 -3.02
N ILE A 225 -11.10 -3.17 -3.77
CA ILE A 225 -12.06 -4.26 -3.93
C ILE A 225 -11.47 -5.50 -3.28
N ALA A 226 -12.04 -5.96 -2.17
CA ALA A 226 -11.44 -7.03 -1.38
C ALA A 226 -12.46 -7.98 -0.75
N ALA A 227 -12.19 -9.28 -0.87
CA ALA A 227 -12.92 -10.33 -0.17
C ALA A 227 -12.02 -10.95 0.91
N ALA A 228 -12.38 -10.81 2.19
CA ALA A 228 -11.49 -11.16 3.30
C ALA A 228 -12.22 -11.58 4.57
N LYS A 229 -11.53 -12.24 5.52
CA LYS A 229 -12.14 -12.45 6.85
C LYS A 229 -12.28 -11.15 7.63
N ARG A 230 -11.24 -10.31 7.58
CA ARG A 230 -11.11 -9.05 8.32
C ARG A 230 -10.38 -8.03 7.47
N ILE A 231 -10.72 -6.76 7.67
CA ILE A 231 -10.00 -5.63 7.08
C ILE A 231 -9.73 -4.57 8.16
N CYS A 232 -8.53 -3.99 8.10
CA CYS A 232 -8.14 -2.82 8.87
C CYS A 232 -7.83 -1.68 7.89
N ILE A 233 -8.42 -0.52 8.11
CA ILE A 233 -8.28 0.69 7.32
C ILE A 233 -7.71 1.75 8.24
N ALA A 234 -6.61 2.40 7.84
CA ALA A 234 -6.07 3.52 8.60
C ALA A 234 -5.51 4.61 7.70
N ASN A 235 -5.57 5.86 8.17
CA ASN A 235 -4.93 7.00 7.50
C ASN A 235 -5.29 7.12 6.01
N CYS A 236 -6.56 6.83 5.65
CA CYS A 236 -7.02 6.84 4.26
C CYS A 236 -7.92 8.06 3.98
N ARG A 237 -7.84 8.61 2.76
CA ARG A 237 -8.61 9.78 2.35
C ARG A 237 -9.32 9.56 1.02
N GLU A 238 -10.61 9.88 0.98
CA GLU A 238 -11.43 9.84 -0.25
C GLU A 238 -11.39 8.46 -0.95
N CYS A 239 -11.25 7.39 -0.16
CA CYS A 239 -11.18 6.01 -0.66
C CYS A 239 -12.56 5.33 -0.62
N ILE A 240 -12.79 4.44 -1.59
CA ILE A 240 -14.00 3.61 -1.66
C ILE A 240 -13.62 2.15 -1.48
N PHE A 241 -14.28 1.47 -0.54
CA PHE A 241 -14.03 0.07 -0.19
C PHE A 241 -15.22 -0.80 -0.58
N TYR A 242 -15.04 -1.66 -1.59
CA TYR A 242 -16.01 -2.68 -1.99
C TYR A 242 -15.66 -4.00 -1.31
N LEU A 243 -16.43 -4.37 -0.29
CA LEU A 243 -16.02 -5.36 0.70
C LEU A 243 -16.92 -6.59 0.75
N GLY A 244 -16.27 -7.75 0.77
CA GLY A 244 -16.86 -9.04 1.11
C GLY A 244 -16.20 -9.55 2.37
N VAL A 245 -16.67 -9.12 3.54
CA VAL A 245 -15.97 -9.36 4.82
C VAL A 245 -16.79 -10.10 5.86
N ASN A 246 -16.22 -11.13 6.48
CA ASN A 246 -16.94 -11.90 7.51
C ASN A 246 -17.06 -11.18 8.86
N HIS A 247 -16.17 -10.23 9.11
CA HIS A 247 -16.15 -9.41 10.33
C HIS A 247 -16.24 -7.93 9.96
N GLN A 248 -16.77 -7.13 10.88
CA GLN A 248 -16.84 -5.68 10.73
C GLN A 248 -15.48 -5.07 10.35
N PRO A 249 -15.43 -4.16 9.35
CA PRO A 249 -14.24 -3.36 9.04
C PRO A 249 -13.76 -2.59 10.26
N LEU A 250 -12.45 -2.59 10.52
CA LEU A 250 -11.85 -1.76 11.58
C LEU A 250 -11.27 -0.50 10.94
N VAL A 251 -11.70 0.67 11.40
CA VAL A 251 -11.23 1.97 10.92
C VAL A 251 -10.43 2.64 12.04
N LEU A 252 -9.18 3.01 11.77
CA LEU A 252 -8.18 3.47 12.74
C LEU A 252 -7.49 4.75 12.27
N GLY A 253 -7.01 5.58 13.18
CA GLY A 253 -6.25 6.80 12.80
C GLY A 253 -7.11 7.84 12.08
N ASP A 254 -6.46 8.70 11.31
CA ASP A 254 -7.11 9.86 10.68
C ASP A 254 -7.64 9.51 9.29
N ASN A 255 -8.96 9.33 9.16
CA ASN A 255 -9.59 8.99 7.89
C ASN A 255 -10.59 10.06 7.50
N HIS A 256 -10.65 10.37 6.21
CA HIS A 256 -11.52 11.42 5.69
C HIS A 256 -12.30 10.95 4.47
N LYS A 257 -13.62 11.20 4.46
CA LYS A 257 -14.53 10.88 3.33
C LYS A 257 -14.41 9.43 2.83
N LEU A 258 -14.37 8.47 3.75
CA LEU A 258 -14.36 7.05 3.38
C LEU A 258 -15.76 6.58 2.98
N GLN A 259 -15.82 5.75 1.93
CA GLN A 259 -17.04 5.07 1.53
C GLN A 259 -16.88 3.55 1.58
N VAL A 260 -17.93 2.85 2.02
CA VAL A 260 -18.01 1.39 2.01
C VAL A 260 -19.18 0.92 1.16
N ALA A 261 -18.99 -0.17 0.44
CA ALA A 261 -19.99 -0.77 -0.43
C ALA A 261 -19.88 -2.31 -0.37
N PRO A 262 -20.95 -3.03 -0.77
CA PRO A 262 -20.85 -4.47 -0.97
C PRO A 262 -19.75 -4.83 -1.97
N PHE A 263 -19.14 -5.99 -1.83
CA PHE A 263 -18.24 -6.55 -2.84
C PHE A 263 -18.95 -6.56 -4.21
N ASN A 264 -18.28 -6.09 -5.25
CA ASN A 264 -18.92 -5.78 -6.54
C ASN A 264 -18.24 -6.45 -7.74
N THR A 265 -17.36 -7.42 -7.53
CA THR A 265 -16.64 -8.08 -8.63
C THR A 265 -16.73 -9.61 -8.55
N CYS A 266 -16.32 -10.27 -9.63
CA CYS A 266 -16.13 -11.72 -9.65
C CYS A 266 -15.05 -12.06 -10.69
N TYR A 267 -14.22 -13.05 -10.37
CA TYR A 267 -13.35 -13.72 -11.34
C TYR A 267 -13.53 -15.23 -11.20
N PRO A 268 -13.21 -16.03 -12.23
CA PRO A 268 -13.65 -17.41 -12.27
C PRO A 268 -13.21 -18.29 -11.09
N GLN A 269 -11.96 -18.13 -10.64
CA GLN A 269 -11.39 -18.89 -9.53
C GLN A 269 -11.78 -18.35 -8.14
N LEU A 270 -12.59 -17.28 -8.05
CA LEU A 270 -12.86 -16.61 -6.78
C LEU A 270 -13.54 -17.53 -5.77
N ARG A 271 -14.51 -18.35 -6.20
CA ARG A 271 -15.22 -19.28 -5.30
C ARG A 271 -14.26 -20.28 -4.66
N ASP A 272 -13.36 -20.86 -5.46
CA ASP A 272 -12.35 -21.81 -4.98
C ASP A 272 -11.35 -21.14 -4.05
N HIS A 273 -10.88 -19.93 -4.40
CA HIS A 273 -10.00 -19.16 -3.55
C HIS A 273 -10.65 -18.82 -2.20
N LEU A 274 -11.93 -18.44 -2.17
CA LEU A 274 -12.68 -18.18 -0.93
C LEU A 274 -12.75 -19.42 -0.04
N MET A 275 -13.08 -20.59 -0.62
CA MET A 275 -13.11 -21.86 0.11
C MET A 275 -11.72 -22.24 0.65
N GLN A 276 -10.68 -22.11 -0.16
CA GLN A 276 -9.30 -22.45 0.21
C GLN A 276 -8.80 -21.63 1.41
N VAL A 277 -9.14 -20.35 1.47
CA VAL A 277 -8.70 -19.45 2.56
C VAL A 277 -9.73 -19.35 3.71
N GLY A 278 -10.88 -20.01 3.54
CA GLY A 278 -11.96 -20.14 4.50
C GLY A 278 -12.77 -18.87 4.73
N VAL A 279 -12.93 -18.01 3.71
CA VAL A 279 -13.84 -16.86 3.76
C VAL A 279 -15.23 -17.34 3.38
N ASP A 280 -16.21 -17.09 4.25
CA ASP A 280 -17.59 -17.51 4.03
C ASP A 280 -18.35 -16.48 3.16
N PRO A 281 -18.75 -16.80 1.93
CA PRO A 281 -19.50 -15.87 1.09
C PRO A 281 -20.90 -15.54 1.64
N GLY A 282 -21.48 -16.38 2.51
CA GLY A 282 -22.80 -16.15 3.11
C GLY A 282 -22.81 -15.09 4.22
N VAL A 283 -21.64 -14.72 4.75
CA VAL A 283 -21.51 -13.72 5.83
C VAL A 283 -20.79 -12.49 5.32
N ASN A 284 -21.50 -11.38 5.16
CA ASN A 284 -20.92 -10.12 4.72
C ASN A 284 -21.32 -8.95 5.66
N LYS A 285 -20.35 -8.41 6.41
CA LYS A 285 -20.52 -7.33 7.41
C LYS A 285 -19.86 -6.01 6.99
N TRP A 286 -19.82 -5.75 5.69
CA TRP A 286 -19.19 -4.59 5.09
C TRP A 286 -19.79 -3.24 5.56
N ASP A 287 -21.08 -3.24 5.92
CA ASP A 287 -21.89 -2.07 6.30
C ASP A 287 -21.78 -1.68 7.77
N GLN A 288 -20.95 -2.39 8.55
CA GLN A 288 -20.80 -2.18 9.99
C GLN A 288 -19.36 -1.76 10.33
N PRO A 289 -18.81 -0.65 9.79
CA PRO A 289 -17.47 -0.22 10.14
C PRO A 289 -17.39 0.16 11.63
N PHE A 290 -16.35 -0.30 12.30
CA PHE A 290 -16.06 -0.01 13.69
C PHE A 290 -14.83 0.88 13.79
N VAL A 291 -15.04 2.12 14.22
CA VAL A 291 -13.99 3.13 14.39
C VAL A 291 -13.34 2.96 15.76
N LEU A 292 -12.02 2.82 15.81
CA LEU A 292 -11.23 2.73 17.03
C LEU A 292 -10.16 3.83 17.05
N GLY A 293 -10.42 4.86 17.83
CA GLY A 293 -9.56 6.03 17.98
C GLY A 293 -10.37 7.24 18.44
N VAL A 294 -9.85 8.00 19.40
CA VAL A 294 -10.34 9.32 19.78
C VAL A 294 -9.46 10.30 19.01
N VAL A 295 -10.04 11.20 18.21
CA VAL A 295 -9.30 12.37 17.73
C VAL A 295 -8.85 13.10 18.99
N ASP A 296 -7.54 13.23 19.21
CA ASP A 296 -7.04 13.99 20.36
C ASP A 296 -7.51 15.45 20.19
N PRO A 297 -8.36 15.99 21.08
CA PRO A 297 -8.79 17.38 21.00
C PRO A 297 -7.62 18.38 21.12
N HIS A 298 -6.43 17.91 21.51
CA HIS A 298 -5.24 18.72 21.72
C HIS A 298 -4.17 18.60 20.63
N ASP A 299 -4.43 17.91 19.50
CA ASP A 299 -3.57 18.03 18.32
C ASP A 299 -3.87 19.34 17.56
N SER A 300 -3.54 20.44 18.23
CA SER A 300 -3.78 21.84 17.83
C SER A 300 -2.66 22.37 16.94
N LEU A 301 -2.32 21.65 15.86
CA LEU A 301 -1.55 22.24 14.76
C LEU A 301 -2.50 22.68 13.64
N SER A 302 -3.08 23.85 13.88
CA SER A 302 -3.42 24.89 12.91
C SER A 302 -4.49 24.64 11.83
N HIS A 303 -5.75 24.89 12.20
CA HIS A 303 -6.63 25.73 11.37
C HIS A 303 -7.35 26.77 12.24
N PRO A 304 -7.29 28.07 11.91
CA PRO A 304 -7.92 29.14 12.69
C PRO A 304 -9.38 29.31 12.25
N ALA A 305 -10.19 28.27 12.42
CA ALA A 305 -11.64 28.36 12.29
C ALA A 305 -12.27 27.31 13.20
N GLY A 306 -12.61 27.73 14.42
CA GLY A 306 -13.15 26.84 15.44
C GLY A 306 -14.44 26.16 15.00
N VAL A 307 -14.49 24.82 15.09
CA VAL A 307 -15.73 24.06 15.23
C VAL A 307 -15.44 22.74 15.98
N SER A 308 -16.11 22.59 17.13
CA SER A 308 -16.55 21.38 17.85
C SER A 308 -15.82 20.05 17.67
N ASP A 309 -15.44 19.42 18.79
CA ASP A 309 -15.27 17.96 19.02
C ASP A 309 -15.73 17.06 17.86
N VAL A 310 -14.88 16.86 16.85
CA VAL A 310 -15.20 16.02 15.70
C VAL A 310 -14.87 14.57 16.08
N LYS A 311 -15.91 13.81 16.41
CA LYS A 311 -15.88 12.35 16.45
C LYS A 311 -15.26 11.85 15.14
N ALA A 312 -14.24 10.99 15.22
CA ALA A 312 -13.60 10.38 14.05
C ALA A 312 -14.65 9.98 13.00
N GLU A 313 -14.51 10.53 11.79
CA GLU A 313 -15.50 10.38 10.72
C GLU A 313 -15.61 8.89 10.35
N SER A 314 -16.77 8.29 10.64
CA SER A 314 -17.03 6.90 10.26
C SER A 314 -17.22 6.81 8.75
N ALA A 315 -16.79 5.71 8.15
CA ALA A 315 -17.05 5.45 6.74
C ALA A 315 -18.56 5.43 6.46
N THR A 316 -18.96 6.10 5.38
CA THR A 316 -20.35 6.17 4.91
C THR A 316 -20.64 5.09 3.88
N CYS A 317 -21.88 4.65 3.73
CA CYS A 317 -22.24 3.74 2.64
C CYS A 317 -22.23 4.47 1.29
N LEU A 318 -21.71 3.81 0.26
CA LEU A 318 -21.81 4.30 -1.12
C LEU A 318 -23.29 4.38 -1.54
N ASP A 319 -23.65 5.42 -2.28
CA ASP A 319 -24.99 5.54 -2.84
C ASP A 319 -25.28 4.34 -3.79
N PRO A 320 -26.40 3.61 -3.60
CA PRO A 320 -26.81 2.53 -4.50
C PRO A 320 -26.89 2.93 -5.98
N ASP A 321 -27.17 4.20 -6.30
CA ASP A 321 -27.20 4.70 -7.68
C ASP A 321 -25.80 4.88 -8.27
N LEU A 322 -24.75 5.00 -7.44
CA LEU A 322 -23.36 5.03 -7.88
C LEU A 322 -22.73 3.63 -7.94
N PHE A 323 -23.36 2.62 -7.31
CA PHE A 323 -22.88 1.25 -7.32
C PHE A 323 -22.95 0.63 -8.71
N ASN A 324 -21.81 0.10 -9.19
CA ASN A 324 -21.72 -0.68 -10.42
C ASN A 324 -20.82 -1.90 -10.19
N ASN A 325 -21.08 -2.98 -10.91
CA ASN A 325 -20.20 -4.16 -10.87
C ASN A 325 -18.86 -3.82 -11.52
N PHE A 326 -17.78 -4.14 -10.83
CA PHE A 326 -16.44 -4.00 -11.38
C PHE A 326 -16.12 -5.26 -12.19
N LEU A 327 -15.90 -5.09 -13.49
CA LEU A 327 -15.58 -6.17 -14.40
C LEU A 327 -14.08 -6.41 -14.38
N ILE A 328 -13.69 -7.65 -14.08
CA ILE A 328 -12.32 -8.11 -14.29
C ILE A 328 -12.25 -8.55 -15.75
N PRO A 329 -11.37 -7.95 -16.57
CA PRO A 329 -11.22 -8.32 -17.97
C PRO A 329 -11.00 -9.84 -18.17
N SER A 330 -11.73 -10.43 -19.12
CA SER A 330 -11.85 -11.90 -19.29
C SER A 330 -10.62 -12.60 -19.87
N TRP A 331 -9.79 -11.89 -20.60
CA TRP A 331 -8.49 -12.33 -21.14
C TRP A 331 -7.41 -12.67 -20.09
N PHE A 332 -7.67 -12.47 -18.79
CA PHE A 332 -6.81 -12.99 -17.71
C PHE A 332 -7.05 -14.48 -17.41
N GLY A 333 -7.86 -15.19 -18.20
CA GLY A 333 -8.15 -16.61 -18.01
C GLY A 333 -8.55 -17.34 -19.30
N ASP A 334 -8.49 -18.66 -19.27
CA ASP A 334 -8.90 -19.56 -20.37
C ASP A 334 -10.38 -19.34 -20.74
N GLU A 335 -10.70 -19.26 -22.04
CA GLU A 335 -12.02 -18.89 -22.62
C GLU A 335 -13.21 -19.84 -22.30
N ARG A 336 -13.14 -20.66 -21.26
CA ARG A 336 -14.09 -21.78 -21.03
C ARG A 336 -14.90 -21.70 -19.74
N GLN A 337 -15.21 -20.52 -19.21
CA GLN A 337 -15.92 -20.44 -17.93
C GLN A 337 -17.18 -19.57 -17.99
N GLU A 338 -18.24 -20.11 -17.40
CA GLU A 338 -19.59 -19.52 -17.30
C GLU A 338 -19.56 -18.12 -16.67
N PRO A 339 -20.56 -17.26 -16.94
CA PRO A 339 -20.69 -15.97 -16.28
C PRO A 339 -20.68 -16.16 -14.77
N THR A 340 -19.59 -15.73 -14.14
CA THR A 340 -19.38 -15.95 -12.71
C THR A 340 -20.20 -14.93 -11.92
N CYS A 341 -21.19 -15.45 -11.20
CA CYS A 341 -21.98 -14.64 -10.28
C CYS A 341 -21.13 -14.25 -9.07
N ASN A 342 -21.28 -12.99 -8.64
CA ASN A 342 -20.69 -12.51 -7.39
C ASN A 342 -21.08 -13.46 -6.23
N PRO A 343 -20.12 -14.04 -5.52
CA PRO A 343 -20.41 -15.03 -4.49
C PRO A 343 -21.06 -14.44 -3.25
N PHE A 344 -20.93 -13.13 -3.01
CA PHE A 344 -21.52 -12.45 -1.86
C PHE A 344 -22.94 -11.98 -2.18
N PRO A 345 -23.92 -12.21 -1.27
CA PRO A 345 -25.27 -11.73 -1.48
C PRO A 345 -25.30 -10.21 -1.46
N LEU A 346 -25.98 -9.64 -2.46
CA LEU A 346 -26.15 -8.21 -2.59
C LEU A 346 -27.38 -7.75 -1.79
N PRO A 347 -27.30 -6.68 -0.99
CA PRO A 347 -28.48 -6.13 -0.31
C PRO A 347 -29.54 -5.66 -1.31
N GLU A 348 -30.82 -5.77 -0.92
CA GLU A 348 -31.97 -5.47 -1.80
C GLU A 348 -31.93 -4.09 -2.43
N ILE A 349 -31.49 -3.06 -1.68
CA ILE A 349 -31.39 -1.68 -2.18
C ILE A 349 -30.43 -1.57 -3.36
N TYR A 350 -29.27 -2.22 -3.29
CA TYR A 350 -28.28 -2.22 -4.37
C TYR A 350 -28.74 -3.11 -5.52
N GLY A 351 -29.41 -4.22 -5.23
CA GLY A 351 -30.00 -5.11 -6.24
C GLY A 351 -31.10 -4.44 -7.05
N ALA A 352 -31.99 -3.69 -6.40
CA ALA A 352 -33.04 -2.92 -7.05
C ALA A 352 -32.46 -1.84 -7.98
N CYS A 353 -31.47 -1.08 -7.51
CA CYS A 353 -30.79 -0.08 -8.34
C CYS A 353 -30.06 -0.72 -9.53
N GLN A 354 -29.38 -1.85 -9.34
CA GLN A 354 -28.77 -2.60 -10.45
C GLN A 354 -29.80 -3.08 -11.48
N ASN A 355 -30.92 -3.63 -11.03
CA ASN A 355 -31.98 -4.10 -11.92
C ASN A 355 -32.61 -2.94 -12.69
N LYS A 356 -32.83 -1.80 -12.03
CA LYS A 356 -33.30 -0.57 -12.69
C LYS A 356 -32.35 -0.10 -13.78
N LYS A 357 -31.04 -0.07 -13.50
CA LYS A 357 -30.00 0.28 -14.49
C LYS A 357 -29.98 -0.72 -15.66
N ARG A 358 -30.09 -2.01 -15.37
CA ARG A 358 -30.13 -3.07 -16.39
C ARG A 358 -31.36 -2.93 -17.29
N SER A 359 -32.54 -2.74 -16.70
CA SER A 359 -33.78 -2.51 -17.46
C SER A 359 -33.66 -1.27 -18.34
N ALA A 360 -33.15 -0.15 -17.81
CA ALA A 360 -32.93 1.05 -18.60
C ALA A 360 -31.95 0.81 -19.77
N LEU A 361 -30.89 0.04 -19.55
CA LEU A 361 -29.95 -0.34 -20.61
C LEU A 361 -30.62 -1.21 -21.68
N GLU A 362 -31.44 -2.19 -21.27
CA GLU A 362 -32.20 -3.05 -22.18
C GLU A 362 -33.20 -2.24 -23.01
N ASP A 363 -33.89 -1.28 -22.38
CA ASP A 363 -34.81 -0.35 -23.04
C ASP A 363 -34.08 0.53 -24.06
N ILE A 364 -32.90 1.07 -23.71
CA ILE A 364 -32.05 1.84 -24.63
C ILE A 364 -31.59 0.96 -25.80
N GLN A 365 -31.12 -0.25 -25.53
CA GLN A 365 -30.68 -1.18 -26.58
C GLN A 365 -31.82 -1.57 -27.52
N LYS A 366 -33.02 -1.83 -26.97
CA LYS A 366 -34.22 -2.11 -27.74
C LYS A 366 -34.61 -0.92 -28.61
N THR A 367 -34.60 0.28 -28.03
CA THR A 367 -34.87 1.53 -28.76
C THR A 367 -33.89 1.69 -29.93
N ILE A 368 -32.60 1.46 -29.71
CA ILE A 368 -31.57 1.52 -30.76
C ILE A 368 -31.80 0.48 -31.86
N ARG A 369 -32.23 -0.74 -31.50
CA ARG A 369 -32.52 -1.81 -32.48
C ARG A 369 -33.78 -1.56 -33.29
N GLU A 370 -34.80 -0.96 -32.67
CA GLU A 370 -36.10 -0.66 -33.30
C GLU A 370 -36.05 0.59 -34.19
N LEU A 371 -35.05 1.46 -33.98
CA LEU A 371 -34.79 2.62 -34.83
C LEU A 371 -34.46 2.17 -36.27
N GLN A 372 -35.40 2.39 -37.18
CA GLN A 372 -35.22 2.25 -38.63
C GLN A 372 -34.37 3.41 -39.15
N LEU A 373 -33.06 3.32 -38.96
CA LEU A 373 -32.08 4.28 -39.49
C LEU A 373 -31.54 3.79 -40.84
N ASP A 374 -31.33 4.71 -41.77
CA ASP A 374 -30.53 4.46 -42.97
C ASP A 374 -29.05 4.28 -42.61
N GLU A 375 -28.29 3.63 -43.49
CA GLU A 375 -26.89 3.27 -43.24
C GLU A 375 -25.99 4.49 -42.95
N ASN A 376 -26.31 5.66 -43.48
CA ASN A 376 -25.54 6.88 -43.19
C ASN A 376 -25.80 7.36 -41.75
N ARG A 377 -27.06 7.42 -41.32
CA ARG A 377 -27.40 7.79 -39.93
C ARG A 377 -26.91 6.78 -38.90
N LYS A 378 -26.91 5.48 -39.23
CA LYS A 378 -26.28 4.45 -38.38
C LYS A 378 -24.79 4.73 -38.18
N ARG A 379 -24.09 5.10 -39.25
CA ARG A 379 -22.66 5.44 -39.19
C ARG A 379 -22.43 6.68 -38.34
N GLU A 380 -23.22 7.74 -38.54
CA GLU A 380 -23.16 8.97 -37.73
C GLU A 380 -23.38 8.70 -36.23
N LEU A 381 -24.40 7.91 -35.90
CA LEU A 381 -24.69 7.51 -34.51
C LEU A 381 -23.52 6.72 -33.90
N ALA A 382 -22.96 5.75 -34.63
CA ALA A 382 -21.82 4.98 -34.17
C ALA A 382 -20.58 5.85 -33.93
N THR A 383 -20.30 6.81 -34.83
CA THR A 383 -19.20 7.76 -34.66
C THR A 383 -19.40 8.66 -33.44
N ALA A 384 -20.61 9.17 -33.23
CA ALA A 384 -20.94 9.98 -32.05
C ALA A 384 -20.80 9.19 -30.75
N LEU A 385 -21.30 7.95 -30.72
CA LEU A 385 -21.15 7.06 -29.57
C LEU A 385 -19.68 6.75 -29.28
N HIS A 386 -18.88 6.46 -30.31
CA HIS A 386 -17.44 6.24 -30.13
C HIS A 386 -16.72 7.49 -29.59
N ALA A 387 -17.05 8.68 -30.07
CA ALA A 387 -16.46 9.92 -29.56
C ALA A 387 -16.80 10.13 -28.08
N GLN A 388 -18.08 10.01 -27.71
CA GLN A 388 -18.54 10.14 -26.32
C GLN A 388 -17.93 9.06 -25.41
N PHE A 389 -17.83 7.83 -25.90
CA PHE A 389 -17.19 6.74 -25.15
C PHE A 389 -15.70 7.00 -24.93
N LYS A 390 -15.00 7.50 -25.96
CA LYS A 390 -13.59 7.89 -25.86
C LYS A 390 -13.42 9.00 -24.82
N ASP A 391 -14.20 10.07 -24.89
CA ASP A 391 -14.11 11.19 -23.95
C ASP A 391 -14.39 10.72 -22.52
N TRP A 392 -15.37 9.84 -22.34
CA TRP A 392 -15.65 9.19 -21.06
C TRP A 392 -14.47 8.37 -20.54
N LEU A 393 -13.80 7.57 -21.38
CA LEU A 393 -12.63 6.77 -20.98
C LEU A 393 -11.47 7.61 -20.46
N TYR A 394 -11.23 8.78 -21.06
CA TYR A 394 -10.19 9.71 -20.61
C TYR A 394 -10.60 10.45 -19.34
N ALA A 395 -11.84 10.97 -19.29
CA ALA A 395 -12.34 11.72 -18.14
C ALA A 395 -12.43 10.87 -16.87
N SER A 396 -12.75 9.58 -16.99
CA SER A 396 -12.85 8.66 -15.86
C SER A 396 -11.52 7.97 -15.49
N GLY A 397 -10.49 8.10 -16.33
CA GLY A 397 -9.22 7.36 -16.17
C GLY A 397 -9.30 5.86 -16.54
N ASN A 398 -10.46 5.37 -17.00
CA ASN A 398 -10.66 3.96 -17.38
C ASN A 398 -9.81 3.53 -18.59
N ILE A 399 -9.30 4.48 -19.37
CA ILE A 399 -8.34 4.23 -20.45
C ILE A 399 -7.15 3.36 -19.99
N ARG A 400 -6.76 3.44 -18.71
CA ARG A 400 -5.66 2.67 -18.11
C ARG A 400 -5.92 1.16 -18.06
N GLN A 401 -7.19 0.75 -17.97
CA GLN A 401 -7.56 -0.67 -18.05
C GLN A 401 -7.24 -1.25 -19.43
N LEU A 402 -7.21 -0.40 -20.47
CA LEU A 402 -6.84 -0.78 -21.82
C LEU A 402 -5.33 -0.86 -22.03
N TYR A 403 -4.50 -0.27 -21.16
CA TYR A 403 -3.04 -0.38 -21.28
C TYR A 403 -2.52 -1.78 -21.08
N CYS A 404 -3.23 -2.61 -20.31
CA CYS A 404 -2.92 -4.03 -20.29
C CYS A 404 -2.95 -4.60 -21.73
N LEU A 405 -3.95 -4.23 -22.56
CA LEU A 405 -4.17 -4.83 -23.89
C LEU A 405 -3.06 -4.54 -24.91
N GLN A 406 -2.18 -3.58 -24.64
CA GLN A 406 -1.08 -3.20 -25.53
C GLN A 406 0.24 -3.94 -25.24
N GLY A 407 0.26 -4.79 -24.20
CA GLY A 407 1.46 -5.46 -23.71
C GLY A 407 1.68 -6.91 -24.17
N ASP A 408 0.81 -7.46 -25.02
CA ASP A 408 0.94 -8.81 -25.62
C ASP A 408 1.37 -8.75 -27.09
#